data_AF-A0A806KEH6-F1
#
_entry.id   AF-A0A806KEH6-F1
#
_cell.length_a   1.000
_cell.length_b   1.000
_cell.length_c   1.000
_cell.angle_alpha   90.00
_cell.angle_beta   90.00
_cell.angle_gamma   90.00
#
_symmetry.space_group_name_H-M   'P 1'
#
loop_
_entity.id
_entity.type
_entity.pdbx_description
1 polymer ?
#
loop_
_entity_poly.entity_id
_entity_poly.type
_entity_poly.pdbx_seq_one_letter_code
_entity_poly.pdbx_strand_id
1 'polypeptide(L)'
;MIQSRPGGQRTVLSAQGNETHIRIAEVISAVFTGNNQRLLSNFTVYYIGTPENWELGLIPKDTAIAAFIVRMKLTGDSAIRTIFINEQNGDTTMYALSNHNYPTELTINENNFFALP
;
A
#
# COMPACT_ATOMS: atom_id res chain seq x y z
N MET A 1 2.54 10.49 0.15
CA MET A 1 1.85 10.10 -1.10
C MET A 1 1.09 11.31 -1.64
N ILE A 2 0.96 11.43 -2.97
CA ILE A 2 0.22 12.52 -3.62
C ILE A 2 -0.98 11.87 -4.31
N GLN A 3 -2.20 12.16 -3.86
CA GLN A 3 -3.41 11.69 -4.53
C GLN A 3 -3.88 12.78 -5.49
N SER A 4 -4.21 12.39 -6.74
CA SER A 4 -4.77 13.30 -7.73
C SER A 4 -6.22 12.91 -8.01
N ARG A 5 -7.15 13.84 -7.79
CA ARG A 5 -8.56 13.70 -8.20
C ARG A 5 -8.79 14.45 -9.51
N PRO A 6 -9.79 14.05 -10.33
CA PRO A 6 -10.11 14.76 -11.56
C PRO A 6 -10.53 16.20 -11.22
N GLY A 7 -9.70 17.16 -11.61
CA GLY A 7 -9.80 18.57 -11.19
C GLY A 7 -8.46 19.21 -10.81
N GLY A 8 -7.36 18.43 -10.76
CA GLY A 8 -6.01 18.99 -10.61
C GLY A 8 -5.67 19.49 -9.20
N GLN A 9 -6.58 19.33 -8.23
CA GLN A 9 -6.24 19.57 -6.83
C GLN A 9 -5.31 18.46 -6.32
N ARG A 10 -4.08 18.87 -6.03
CA ARG A 10 -3.07 18.07 -5.37
C ARG A 10 -3.29 18.19 -3.88
N THR A 11 -3.83 17.14 -3.25
CA THR A 11 -3.88 17.06 -1.79
C THR A 11 -2.61 16.39 -1.31
N VAL A 12 -1.78 17.13 -0.58
CA VAL A 12 -0.72 16.56 0.24
C VAL A 12 -1.43 15.89 1.42
N LEU A 13 -1.28 14.57 1.53
CA LEU A 13 -1.81 13.77 2.63
C LEU A 13 -1.15 14.23 3.95
N SER A 14 -1.78 15.16 4.67
CA SER A 14 -1.40 15.50 6.04
C SER A 14 -2.13 14.58 7.02
N ALA A 15 -1.42 14.12 8.05
CA ALA A 15 -1.84 13.07 8.98
C ALA A 15 -2.96 13.47 9.97
N GLN A 16 -3.76 14.50 9.68
CA GLN A 16 -4.81 15.00 10.57
C GLN A 16 -6.18 14.46 10.10
N GLY A 17 -6.77 13.55 10.89
CA GLY A 17 -7.94 12.71 10.54
C GLY A 17 -7.59 11.25 10.17
N ASN A 18 -6.31 10.90 10.38
CA ASN A 18 -5.46 9.81 9.88
C ASN A 18 -5.78 8.32 10.07
N GLU A 19 -6.54 7.91 11.09
CA GLU A 19 -6.27 6.62 11.76
C GLU A 19 -6.47 5.41 10.84
N THR A 20 -7.48 5.47 9.95
CA THR A 20 -7.72 4.40 8.97
C THR A 20 -6.63 4.37 7.90
N HIS A 21 -6.16 5.52 7.39
CA HIS A 21 -5.09 5.51 6.40
C HIS A 21 -3.71 5.23 7.01
N ILE A 22 -3.47 5.54 8.29
CA ILE A 22 -2.25 5.12 9.00
C ILE A 22 -2.22 3.60 9.05
N ARG A 23 -3.34 2.93 9.40
CA ARG A 23 -3.44 1.47 9.36
C ARG A 23 -3.28 0.90 7.94
N ILE A 24 -3.85 1.54 6.93
CA ILE A 24 -3.65 1.16 5.52
C ILE A 24 -2.18 1.33 5.14
N ALA A 25 -1.54 2.43 5.52
CA ALA A 25 -0.12 2.69 5.25
C ALA A 25 0.79 1.70 5.99
N GLU A 26 0.45 1.29 7.21
CA GLU A 26 1.13 0.24 7.96
C GLU A 26 0.97 -1.13 7.31
N VAL A 27 -0.22 -1.46 6.80
CA VAL A 27 -0.47 -2.69 6.07
C VAL A 27 0.32 -2.71 4.76
N ILE A 28 0.26 -1.60 4.00
CA ILE A 28 1.05 -1.41 2.78
C ILE A 28 2.55 -1.52 3.10
N SER A 29 3.02 -0.86 4.17
CA SER A 29 4.41 -0.93 4.64
C SER A 29 4.79 -2.35 5.05
N ALA A 30 3.93 -3.11 5.73
CA ALA A 30 4.20 -4.50 6.09
C ALA A 30 4.36 -5.40 4.85
N VAL A 31 3.58 -5.13 3.78
CA VAL A 31 3.75 -5.78 2.48
C VAL A 31 5.09 -5.39 1.84
N PHE A 32 5.45 -4.10 1.87
CA PHE A 32 6.69 -3.59 1.24
C PHE A 32 7.98 -3.91 2.02
N THR A 33 7.93 -4.04 3.34
CA THR A 33 9.09 -4.34 4.20
C THR A 33 9.44 -5.83 4.24
N GLY A 34 8.65 -6.68 3.56
CA GLY A 34 8.87 -8.12 3.54
C GLY A 34 8.70 -8.78 4.91
N ASN A 35 7.98 -8.13 5.85
CA ASN A 35 7.67 -8.73 7.14
C ASN A 35 6.54 -9.74 6.98
N ASN A 36 6.90 -10.88 6.37
CA ASN A 36 6.00 -11.96 6.00
C ASN A 36 5.22 -12.50 7.20
N GLN A 37 5.81 -12.47 8.39
CA GLN A 37 5.17 -12.96 9.61
C GLN A 37 3.99 -12.08 10.03
N ARG A 38 4.15 -10.75 10.02
CA ARG A 38 3.03 -9.83 10.30
C ARG A 38 1.97 -9.89 9.20
N LEU A 39 2.39 -10.00 7.94
CA LEU A 39 1.47 -10.12 6.82
C LEU A 39 0.58 -11.36 6.94
N LEU A 40 1.18 -12.53 7.19
CA LEU A 40 0.46 -13.81 7.29
C LEU A 40 -0.40 -13.92 8.56
N SER A 41 -0.02 -13.23 9.64
CA SER A 41 -0.81 -13.13 10.86
C SER A 41 -2.09 -12.32 10.63
N ASN A 42 -2.00 -11.23 9.87
CA ASN A 42 -3.10 -10.30 9.67
C ASN A 42 -3.96 -10.63 8.45
N PHE A 43 -3.45 -11.41 7.49
CA PHE A 43 -4.12 -11.69 6.22
C PHE A 43 -4.07 -13.17 5.84
N THR A 44 -5.11 -13.60 5.13
CA THR A 44 -5.06 -14.75 4.24
C THR A 44 -4.52 -14.27 2.91
N VAL A 45 -3.42 -14.87 2.46
CA VAL A 45 -2.70 -14.47 1.25
C VAL A 45 -2.95 -15.52 0.17
N TYR A 46 -3.31 -15.06 -1.02
CA TYR A 46 -3.47 -15.87 -2.23
C TYR A 46 -2.47 -15.37 -3.26
N TYR A 47 -1.69 -16.27 -3.85
CA TYR A 47 -0.76 -15.96 -4.91
C TYR A 47 -1.21 -16.64 -6.20
N ILE A 48 -1.22 -15.91 -7.30
CA ILE A 48 -1.44 -16.44 -8.64
C ILE A 48 -0.43 -15.81 -9.61
N GLY A 49 -0.01 -16.57 -10.62
CA GLY A 49 0.83 -16.08 -11.70
C GLY A 49 2.28 -16.58 -11.66
N THR A 50 3.16 -15.85 -12.35
CA THR A 50 4.59 -16.15 -12.48
C THR A 50 5.41 -14.98 -11.91
N PRO A 51 6.71 -15.14 -11.65
CA PRO A 51 7.56 -14.04 -11.19
C PRO A 51 7.52 -12.79 -12.08
N GLU A 52 7.29 -12.95 -13.38
CA GLU A 52 7.20 -11.86 -14.35
C GLU A 52 5.83 -11.16 -14.35
N ASN A 53 4.79 -11.84 -13.91
CA ASN A 53 3.42 -11.32 -13.81
C ASN A 53 2.70 -12.04 -12.68
N TRP A 54 2.77 -11.47 -11.49
CA TRP A 54 2.15 -12.03 -10.29
C TRP A 54 1.00 -11.16 -9.80
N GLU A 55 0.09 -11.81 -9.10
CA GLU A 55 -0.94 -11.18 -8.30
C GLU A 55 -0.98 -11.79 -6.90
N LEU A 56 -1.08 -10.91 -5.90
CA LEU A 56 -1.27 -11.24 -4.49
C LEU A 56 -2.63 -10.72 -4.04
N GLY A 57 -3.53 -11.64 -3.71
CA GLY A 57 -4.78 -11.34 -3.01
C GLY A 57 -4.58 -11.39 -1.50
N LEU A 58 -5.09 -10.39 -0.78
CA LEU A 58 -5.01 -10.30 0.68
C LEU A 58 -6.42 -10.12 1.26
N ILE A 59 -6.83 -11.04 2.13
CA ILE A 59 -8.09 -10.96 2.86
C ILE A 59 -7.78 -10.81 4.36
N PRO A 60 -8.21 -9.72 5.02
CA PRO A 60 -7.91 -9.51 6.43
C PRO A 60 -8.53 -10.60 7.31
N LYS A 61 -7.73 -11.13 8.24
CA LYS A 61 -8.14 -12.00 9.34
C LYS A 61 -8.40 -11.19 10.61
N ASP A 62 -7.63 -10.11 10.78
CA ASP A 62 -7.77 -9.21 11.91
C ASP A 62 -9.07 -8.40 11.79
N THR A 63 -9.88 -8.42 12.85
CA THR A 63 -11.20 -7.78 12.85
C THR A 63 -11.12 -6.26 12.75
N ALA A 64 -10.06 -5.65 13.27
CA ALA A 64 -9.89 -4.21 13.21
C ALA A 64 -9.50 -3.74 11.79
N ILE A 65 -8.77 -4.57 11.04
CA ILE A 65 -8.50 -4.32 9.61
C ILE A 65 -9.75 -4.61 8.77
N ALA A 66 -10.42 -5.73 9.04
CA ALA A 66 -11.63 -6.13 8.33
C ALA A 66 -12.79 -5.14 8.47
N ALA A 67 -12.80 -4.32 9.54
CA ALA A 67 -13.76 -3.24 9.75
C ALA A 67 -13.71 -2.15 8.67
N PHE A 68 -12.59 -2.01 7.95
CA PHE A 68 -12.41 -0.99 6.92
C PHE A 68 -12.17 -1.58 5.54
N ILE A 69 -11.49 -2.72 5.47
CA ILE A 69 -11.07 -3.35 4.20
C ILE A 69 -11.79 -4.68 4.01
N VAL A 70 -12.36 -4.89 2.84
CA VAL A 70 -12.93 -6.17 2.41
C VAL A 70 -11.81 -7.07 1.86
N ARG A 71 -11.00 -6.52 0.96
CA ARG A 71 -9.86 -7.22 0.35
C ARG A 71 -8.87 -6.23 -0.25
N MET A 72 -7.64 -6.68 -0.42
CA MET A 72 -6.65 -5.99 -1.24
C MET A 72 -6.11 -6.90 -2.31
N LYS A 73 -5.62 -6.29 -3.38
CA LYS A 73 -4.99 -6.97 -4.51
C LYS A 73 -3.75 -6.21 -4.93
N LEU A 74 -2.62 -6.89 -4.98
CA LEU A 74 -1.38 -6.34 -5.48
C LEU A 74 -1.01 -7.07 -6.76
N THR A 75 -0.56 -6.33 -7.76
CA THR A 75 -0.07 -6.90 -9.01
C THR A 75 1.33 -6.37 -9.28
N GLY A 76 2.18 -7.20 -9.88
CA GLY A 76 3.53 -6.79 -10.18
C GLY A 76 4.31 -7.75 -11.06
N ASP A 77 5.57 -7.39 -11.25
CA ASP A 77 6.60 -8.13 -11.96
C ASP A 77 7.87 -8.22 -11.06
N SER A 78 9.04 -7.85 -11.56
CA SER A 78 10.19 -7.45 -10.74
C SER A 78 9.90 -6.42 -9.63
N ALA A 79 8.81 -5.65 -9.76
CA ALA A 79 8.35 -4.65 -8.80
C ALA A 79 6.82 -4.66 -8.66
N ILE A 80 6.31 -4.09 -7.57
CA ILE A 80 4.87 -3.87 -7.39
C ILE A 80 4.42 -2.79 -8.37
N ARG A 81 3.38 -3.06 -9.17
CA ARG A 81 2.83 -2.12 -10.15
C ARG A 81 1.53 -1.47 -9.70
N THR A 82 0.67 -2.24 -9.05
CA THR A 82 -0.65 -1.73 -8.66
C THR A 82 -1.08 -2.31 -7.34
N ILE A 83 -1.77 -1.49 -6.55
CA ILE A 83 -2.44 -1.89 -5.31
C ILE A 83 -3.89 -1.46 -5.43
N PHE A 84 -4.80 -2.41 -5.26
CA PHE A 84 -6.23 -2.18 -5.15
C PHE A 84 -6.68 -2.49 -3.74
N ILE A 85 -7.52 -1.63 -3.18
CA ILE A 85 -8.15 -1.80 -1.88
C ILE A 85 -9.64 -1.66 -2.09
N ASN A 86 -10.40 -2.70 -1.75
CA ASN A 86 -11.85 -2.63 -1.66
C ASN A 86 -12.23 -2.39 -0.20
N GLU A 87 -12.93 -1.30 0.05
CA GLU A 87 -13.32 -0.84 1.38
C GLU A 87 -14.73 -1.33 1.73
N GLN A 88 -15.05 -1.43 3.03
CA GLN A 88 -16.36 -1.91 3.51
C GLN A 88 -17.53 -1.01 3.10
N ASN A 89 -17.26 0.28 2.88
CA ASN A 89 -18.25 1.23 2.37
C ASN A 89 -18.56 1.07 0.86
N GLY A 90 -17.90 0.13 0.17
CA GLY A 90 -18.05 -0.12 -1.27
C GLY A 90 -17.07 0.68 -2.14
N ASP A 91 -16.28 1.58 -1.55
CA ASP A 91 -15.28 2.35 -2.28
C ASP A 91 -14.12 1.47 -2.72
N THR A 92 -13.44 1.91 -3.78
CA THR A 92 -12.23 1.27 -4.28
C THR A 92 -11.13 2.30 -4.45
N THR A 93 -10.04 2.09 -3.73
CA THR A 93 -8.83 2.87 -3.87
C THR A 93 -7.83 2.10 -4.73
N MET A 94 -7.28 2.76 -5.76
CA MET A 94 -6.23 2.22 -6.63
C MET A 94 -4.98 3.09 -6.57
N TYR A 95 -3.84 2.45 -6.30
CA TYR A 95 -2.52 3.05 -6.43
C TYR A 95 -1.79 2.41 -7.62
N ALA A 96 -1.39 3.22 -8.60
CA ALA A 96 -0.50 2.80 -9.67
C ALA A 96 0.91 3.33 -9.37
N LEU A 97 1.89 2.42 -9.30
CA LEU A 97 3.28 2.75 -9.02
C LEU A 97 4.11 2.69 -10.29
N SER A 98 4.88 3.74 -10.53
CA SER A 98 5.73 3.92 -11.71
C SER A 98 7.04 4.60 -11.30
N ASN A 99 8.07 4.50 -12.16
CA ASN A 99 9.40 5.08 -11.91
C ASN A 99 10.05 4.57 -10.61
N HIS A 100 10.00 3.26 -10.39
CA HIS A 100 10.69 2.63 -9.27
C HIS A 100 12.19 2.94 -9.32
N ASN A 101 12.71 3.52 -8.25
CA ASN A 101 14.13 3.73 -8.05
C ASN A 101 14.55 2.94 -6.81
N TYR A 102 15.66 2.19 -6.93
CA TYR A 102 16.22 1.37 -5.85
C TYR A 102 17.63 1.84 -5.52
N PRO A 103 17.80 3.07 -5.02
CA PRO A 103 19.11 3.56 -4.67
C PRO A 103 19.62 2.81 -3.44
N THR A 104 20.91 2.48 -3.41
CA THR A 104 21.56 1.86 -2.25
C THR A 104 21.63 2.79 -1.05
N GLU A 105 21.57 4.11 -1.28
CA GLU A 105 21.52 5.14 -0.25
C GLU A 105 20.54 6.23 -0.67
N LEU A 106 19.73 6.71 0.27
CA LEU A 106 18.89 7.90 0.05
C LEU A 106 19.80 9.12 -0.11
N THR A 107 19.49 9.97 -1.08
CA THR A 107 20.17 11.27 -1.20
C THR A 107 19.95 12.11 0.05
N ILE A 108 20.83 13.08 0.32
CA ILE A 108 20.68 14.01 1.46
C ILE A 108 19.30 14.70 1.44
N ASN A 109 18.79 15.03 0.24
CA ASN A 109 17.50 15.66 0.07
C ASN A 109 16.34 14.70 0.39
N GLU A 110 16.45 13.42 0.02
CA GLU A 110 15.46 12.40 0.37
C GLU A 110 15.47 12.10 1.87
N ASN A 111 16.64 11.96 2.49
CA ASN A 111 16.76 11.79 3.94
C ASN A 111 16.10 12.94 4.71
N ASN A 112 16.35 14.19 4.32
CA ASN A 112 15.72 15.34 4.96
C ASN A 112 14.19 15.39 4.74
N PHE A 113 13.70 14.91 3.59
CA PHE A 113 12.28 14.86 3.29
C PHE A 113 11.55 13.77 4.09
N PHE A 114 12.18 12.61 4.30
CA PHE A 114 11.62 11.48 5.06
C PHE A 114 11.87 11.56 6.58
N ALA A 115 12.80 12.40 7.04
CA ALA A 115 13.12 12.61 8.45
C ALA A 115 12.22 13.62 9.19
N LEU A 116 11.22 14.21 8.51
CA LEU A 116 10.28 15.12 9.15
C LEU A 116 9.26 14.33 10.01
N PRO A 117 9.01 14.75 11.26
CA PRO A 117 8.13 14.05 12.22
C PRO A 117 6.65 14.06 11.81
#